data_AF-A0A453AKM7-F1
#
_entry.id   AF-A0A453AKM7-F1
#
_cell.length_a   1.000
_cell.length_b   1.000
_cell.length_c   1.000
_cell.angle_alpha   90.00
_cell.angle_beta   90.00
_cell.angle_gamma   90.00
#
_symmetry.space_group_name_H-M   'P 1'
#
loop_
_entity.id
_entity.type
_entity.pdbx_description
1 polymer ?
#
loop_
_entity_poly.entity_id
_entity_poly.type
_entity_poly.pdbx_seq_one_letter_code
_entity_poly.pdbx_strand_id
1 'polypeptide(L)' 'AVIEYVNLWRKLQLVALSDEPDHLSWKWTTNGVYSASSCYRALFHDSTSSPCWKLLWKSWAPLNNKVFLWLAH' A
#
# COMPACT_ATOMS: atom_id res chain seq x y z
N ALA A 1 -13.68 -2.02 -26.76
CA ALA A 1 -13.90 -3.46 -26.53
C ALA A 1 -13.26 -4.35 -27.60
N VAL A 2 -13.86 -4.58 -28.78
CA VAL A 2 -13.35 -5.57 -29.77
C VAL A 2 -11.96 -5.22 -30.33
N ILE A 3 -11.73 -3.94 -30.63
CA ILE A 3 -10.43 -3.47 -31.16
C ILE A 3 -9.31 -3.66 -30.11
N GLU A 4 -9.59 -3.37 -28.83
CA GLU A 4 -8.64 -3.56 -27.74
C GLU A 4 -8.29 -5.04 -27.55
N TYR A 5 -9.29 -5.92 -27.66
CA TYR A 5 -9.09 -7.37 -27.62
C TYR A 5 -8.19 -7.86 -28.76
N VAL A 6 -8.46 -7.46 -30.01
CA VAL A 6 -7.65 -7.85 -31.18
C VAL A 6 -6.21 -7.34 -31.04
N ASN A 7 -6.02 -6.13 -30.51
CA ASN A 7 -4.70 -5.58 -30.25
C ASN A 7 -3.94 -6.37 -29.17
N LEU A 8 -4.62 -6.79 -28.10
CA LEU A 8 -4.01 -7.63 -27.08
C LEU A 8 -3.63 -9.00 -27.66
N TRP A 9 -4.53 -9.64 -28.40
CA TRP A 9 -4.30 -10.92 -29.06
C TRP A 9 -3.05 -10.88 -29.94
N ARG A 10 -2.93 -9.88 -30.81
CA ARG A 10 -1.76 -9.71 -31.69
C ARG A 10 -0.45 -9.54 -30.90
N LYS A 11 -0.48 -8.80 -29.79
CA LYS A 11 0.70 -8.62 -28.93
C LYS A 11 1.10 -9.93 -28.25
N LEU A 12 0.13 -10.69 -27.77
CA LEU A 12 0.36 -11.98 -27.11
C LEU A 12 0.89 -13.05 -28.07
N GLN A 13 0.50 -13.02 -29.36
CA GLN A 13 1.02 -13.95 -30.36
C GLN A 13 2.54 -13.85 -30.59
N LEU A 14 3.15 -12.71 -30.24
CA LEU A 14 4.60 -12.51 -30.33
C LEU A 14 5.36 -12.92 -29.07
N VAL A 15 4.64 -13.30 -28.00
CA VAL A 15 5.24 -13.71 -26.73
C VAL A 15 5.50 -15.22 -26.78
N ALA A 16 6.77 -15.59 -26.86
CA ALA A 16 7.18 -16.98 -26.64
C ALA A 16 7.21 -17.26 -25.13
N LEU A 17 6.47 -18.27 -24.69
CA LEU A 17 6.52 -18.76 -23.32
C LEU A 17 7.78 -19.62 -23.14
N SER A 18 8.51 -19.39 -22.05
CA SER A 18 9.60 -20.26 -21.61
C SER A 18 9.10 -21.23 -20.53
N ASP A 19 9.84 -22.31 -20.31
CA ASP A 19 9.65 -23.25 -19.19
C ASP A 19 10.31 -22.73 -17.90
N GLU A 20 10.88 -21.52 -17.93
CA GLU A 20 11.51 -20.90 -16.77
C GLU A 20 10.44 -20.42 -15.78
N PRO A 21 10.71 -20.50 -14.46
CA PRO A 21 9.78 -19.99 -13.47
C PRO A 21 9.62 -18.47 -13.59
N ASP A 22 8.37 -18.00 -13.48
CA ASP A 22 8.08 -16.57 -13.52
C ASP A 22 8.80 -15.80 -12.41
N HIS A 23 9.44 -14.70 -12.79
CA HIS A 23 10.09 -13.78 -11.85
C HIS A 23 9.15 -12.63 -11.50
N LEU A 24 8.65 -12.62 -10.26
CA LEU A 24 7.84 -11.51 -9.75
C LEU A 24 8.74 -10.36 -9.28
N SER A 25 8.80 -9.27 -10.05
CA SER A 25 9.50 -8.04 -9.67
C SER A 25 8.54 -7.00 -9.09
N TRP A 26 8.81 -6.51 -7.89
CA TRP A 26 8.05 -5.44 -7.24
C TRP A 26 8.47 -4.06 -7.73
N LYS A 27 7.68 -3.48 -8.64
CA LYS A 27 7.96 -2.19 -9.32
C LYS A 27 8.06 -0.96 -8.41
N TRP A 28 7.57 -1.05 -7.17
CA TRP A 28 7.54 0.07 -6.23
C TRP A 28 8.76 0.12 -5.30
N THR A 29 9.74 -0.75 -5.53
CA THR A 29 11.05 -0.71 -4.85
C THR A 29 12.17 -0.80 -5.87
N THR A 30 13.25 -0.07 -5.65
CA THR A 30 14.46 -0.11 -6.49
C THR A 30 15.08 -1.50 -6.57
N ASN A 31 14.93 -2.29 -5.50
CA ASN A 31 15.49 -3.63 -5.39
C ASN A 31 14.56 -4.70 -5.99
N GLY A 32 13.36 -4.34 -6.44
CA GLY A 32 12.39 -5.28 -7.00
C GLY A 32 11.81 -6.29 -6.00
N VAL A 33 12.07 -6.14 -4.71
CA VAL A 33 11.64 -7.09 -3.66
C VAL A 33 10.31 -6.65 -3.06
N TYR A 34 9.36 -7.58 -3.04
CA TYR A 34 8.08 -7.37 -2.37
C TYR A 34 8.26 -7.32 -0.84
N SER A 35 7.58 -6.38 -0.20
CA SER A 35 7.38 -6.38 1.24
C SER A 35 6.01 -5.82 1.59
N ALA A 36 5.41 -6.29 2.69
CA ALA A 36 4.13 -5.76 3.16
C ALA A 36 4.19 -4.23 3.40
N SER A 37 5.33 -3.73 3.88
CA SER A 37 5.56 -2.29 4.10
C SER A 37 5.62 -1.48 2.80
N SER A 38 6.29 -2.00 1.75
CA SER A 38 6.35 -1.33 0.45
C SER A 38 5.02 -1.38 -0.28
N CYS A 39 4.27 -2.48 -0.14
CA CYS A 39 2.89 -2.60 -0.60
C CYS A 39 1.99 -1.54 0.03
N TYR A 40 2.03 -1.41 1.36
CA TYR A 40 1.26 -0.41 2.08
C TYR A 40 1.61 1.01 1.60
N ARG A 41 2.90 1.33 1.48
CA ARG A 41 3.34 2.64 0.98
C ARG A 41 2.88 2.93 -0.45
N ALA A 42 2.87 1.92 -1.33
CA ALA A 42 2.41 2.07 -2.71
C ALA A 42 0.88 2.28 -2.79
N LEU A 43 0.10 1.56 -1.97
CA LEU A 43 -1.35 1.71 -1.90
C LEU A 43 -1.77 3.10 -1.43
N PHE A 44 -0.97 3.69 -0.55
CA PHE A 44 -1.24 4.97 0.10
C PHE A 44 -0.33 6.10 -0.43
N HIS A 45 0.31 5.93 -1.59
CA HIS A 45 1.31 6.87 -2.11
C HIS A 45 0.76 8.29 -2.28
N ASP A 46 -0.51 8.41 -2.67
CA ASP A 46 -1.26 9.67 -2.81
C ASP A 46 -2.34 9.85 -1.75
N SER A 47 -2.29 9.08 -0.67
CA SER A 47 -3.23 9.29 0.43
C SER A 47 -2.90 10.60 1.12
N THR A 48 -3.83 11.56 1.04
CA THR A 48 -3.72 12.82 1.74
C THR A 48 -3.68 12.52 3.23
N SER A 49 -2.59 12.90 3.91
CA SER A 49 -2.57 12.92 5.37
C SER A 49 -3.52 14.02 5.84
N SER A 50 -4.81 13.68 5.85
CA SER A 50 -5.85 14.59 6.31
C SER A 50 -5.55 14.93 7.77
N PRO A 51 -5.44 16.22 8.15
CA PRO A 51 -5.23 16.65 9.52
C PRO A 51 -6.32 16.16 10.49
N CYS A 52 -7.41 15.61 9.95
CA CYS A 52 -8.52 14.98 10.69
C CYS A 52 -8.06 13.95 11.73
N TRP A 53 -6.92 13.28 11.54
CA TRP A 53 -6.38 12.39 12.58
C TRP A 53 -6.07 13.15 13.88
N LYS A 54 -5.54 14.39 13.80
CA LYS A 54 -5.27 15.22 14.99
C LYS A 54 -6.55 15.68 15.69
N LEU A 55 -7.65 15.83 14.93
CA LEU A 55 -8.96 16.21 15.48
C LEU A 55 -9.63 15.03 16.18
N LEU A 56 -9.54 13.82 15.61
CA LEU A 56 -10.05 12.60 16.23
C LEU A 56 -9.34 12.27 17.55
N TRP A 57 -8.03 12.46 17.62
CA TRP A 57 -7.25 12.23 18.84
C TRP A 57 -7.44 13.33 19.91
N LYS A 58 -7.87 14.54 19.53
CA LYS A 58 -8.22 15.61 20.49
C LYS A 58 -9.66 15.53 21.02
N SER A 59 -10.57 14.89 20.29
CA SER A 59 -12.01 14.94 20.62
C SER A 59 -12.53 13.73 21.40
N TRP A 60 -11.68 12.77 21.77
CA TRP A 60 -12.06 11.62 22.58
C TRP A 60 -11.53 11.71 24.01
N ALA A 61 -12.13 12.62 24.78
CA ALA A 61 -12.55 12.45 26.18
C ALA A 61 -12.54 13.81 26.92
N PRO A 62 -13.69 14.30 27.42
CA PRO A 62 -13.65 15.12 28.63
C PRO A 62 -13.11 14.21 29.74
N LEU A 63 -11.87 14.43 30.18
CA LEU A 63 -11.33 13.76 31.36
C LEU A 63 -12.14 14.19 32.60
N ASN A 64 -13.22 13.47 32.89
CA ASN A 64 -13.87 13.54 34.21
C ASN A 64 -13.13 12.70 35.26
N ASN A 65 -12.09 11.95 34.88
CA ASN A 65 -11.34 11.10 35.80
C ASN A 65 -9.87 11.56 35.83
N LYS A 66 -9.46 12.12 36.98
CA LYS A 66 -8.07 12.48 37.26
C LYS A 66 -7.26 11.20 37.47
N VAL A 67 -6.40 10.84 36.53
CA VAL A 67 -5.44 9.74 36.69
C VAL A 67 -4.23 10.28 37.46
N PHE A 68 -4.01 9.76 38.67
CA PHE A 68 -2.77 9.99 39.43
C PHE A 68 -1.88 8.76 39.27
N LEU A 69 -0.71 8.96 38.67
CA LEU A 69 0.33 7.94 38.57
C LEU A 69 1.45 8.33 39.54
N TRP A 70 1.63 7.56 40.61
CA TRP A 70 2.85 7.63 41.44
C TRP A 70 3.86 6.64 40.89
N LEU A 71 5.10 7.11 40.70
CA LEU A 71 6.26 6.24 40.51
C LEU A 71 6.53 5.52 41.84
N ALA A 72 6.30 4.22 41.87
CA ALA A 72 6.90 3.36 42.89
C ALA A 72 8.31 3.00 42.40
N HIS A 73 9.30 3.35 43.23
CA HIS A 73 10.72 3.10 43.05
C HIS A 73 11.06 1.62 43.23
#